data_AF-A0A146K9Q3-F1
#
_entry.id   AF-A0A146K9Q3-F1
#
_cell.length_a   1.000
_cell.length_b   1.000
_cell.length_c   1.000
_cell.angle_alpha   90.00
_cell.angle_beta   90.00
_cell.angle_gamma   90.00
#
_symmetry.space_group_name_H-M   'P 1'
#
loop_
_entity.id
_entity.type
_entity.pdbx_description
1 polymer ?
#
loop_
_entity_poly.entity_id
_entity_poly.type
_entity_poly.pdbx_seq_one_letter_code
_entity_poly.pdbx_strand_id
1 'polypeptide(L)'
;ESSESDWELDPFFITHAPTQKDIEKSIGLKAIQAMLYETPEITQSTYKTQGNNCLEVALKKQGDERKQLLIQALQYYTNAIETVVDPTDQLTLQTLNERLAIIYSNRSEIYRLLTDYARASLDAQKAQELAPRYFKAYLRSARICEDLQDWLRASHFFEVCLKLVDSEQQKKTIQTQLNQTVEKLGKRVQDYKTIHQRLQKMFNFRIQYGLLLPYVDMNLARIAQSFQSNSCNVYFMDNQREIMTIESFSVSSTFKEAKEIMGLKNAKIYYETEWCDRFDGDKFVKPDTKQRKRVYCEDVQSLRAVLKGEYIVPGVVCFFIE
;
A
#
# COMPACT_ATOMS: atom_id res chain seq x y z
N GLU A 1 -51.61 13.98 -40.50
CA GLU A 1 -50.78 13.01 -41.25
C GLU A 1 -49.51 12.77 -40.43
N SER A 2 -49.55 11.80 -39.51
CA SER A 2 -48.32 11.20 -38.97
C SER A 2 -48.05 9.98 -39.85
N SER A 3 -47.00 10.07 -40.67
CA SER A 3 -46.59 8.97 -41.54
C SER A 3 -46.40 7.70 -40.71
N GLU A 4 -46.83 6.56 -41.23
CA GLU A 4 -46.68 5.21 -40.64
C GLU A 4 -45.21 4.80 -40.35
N SER A 5 -44.23 5.68 -40.58
CA SER A 5 -42.78 5.43 -40.44
C SER A 5 -42.21 5.65 -39.04
N ASP A 6 -42.96 6.17 -38.07
CA ASP A 6 -42.39 6.56 -36.76
C ASP A 6 -42.33 5.40 -35.74
N TRP A 7 -42.97 4.26 -36.02
CA TRP A 7 -42.99 3.09 -35.12
C TRP A 7 -41.68 2.30 -35.10
N GLU A 8 -40.90 2.34 -36.18
CA GLU A 8 -39.61 1.62 -36.25
C GLU A 8 -38.59 2.14 -35.23
N LEU A 9 -38.77 3.38 -34.76
CA LEU A 9 -37.89 4.04 -33.78
C LEU A 9 -38.57 4.24 -32.41
N ASP A 10 -39.71 3.61 -32.17
CA ASP A 10 -40.33 3.58 -30.85
C ASP A 10 -39.48 2.68 -29.92
N PRO A 11 -39.14 3.15 -28.71
CA PRO A 11 -38.31 2.37 -27.79
C PRO A 11 -38.80 0.98 -27.43
N PHE A 12 -40.11 0.72 -27.50
CA PHE A 12 -40.67 -0.60 -27.20
C PHE A 12 -40.59 -1.56 -28.39
N PHE A 13 -40.45 -1.04 -29.61
CA PHE A 13 -40.60 -1.84 -30.84
C PHE A 13 -39.36 -1.82 -31.74
N ILE A 14 -38.36 -0.98 -31.47
CA ILE A 14 -37.12 -0.95 -32.24
C ILE A 14 -36.40 -2.31 -32.21
N THR A 15 -36.09 -2.86 -33.38
CA THR A 15 -35.52 -4.21 -33.53
C THR A 15 -34.01 -4.23 -33.69
N HIS A 16 -33.37 -3.06 -33.72
CA HIS A 16 -31.92 -2.90 -33.85
C HIS A 16 -31.39 -1.90 -32.83
N ALA A 17 -30.07 -1.92 -32.58
CA ALA A 17 -29.45 -0.92 -31.73
C ALA A 17 -29.56 0.48 -32.38
N PRO A 18 -30.16 1.48 -31.73
CA PRO A 18 -30.39 2.78 -32.33
C PRO A 18 -29.06 3.52 -32.59
N THR A 19 -28.87 4.00 -33.81
CA THR A 19 -27.72 4.85 -34.18
C THR A 19 -27.95 6.29 -33.72
N GLN A 20 -26.90 7.13 -33.71
CA GLN A 20 -27.05 8.53 -33.30
C GLN A 20 -28.09 9.30 -34.13
N LYS A 21 -28.21 8.98 -35.43
CA LYS A 21 -29.23 9.55 -36.32
C LYS A 21 -30.65 9.07 -35.99
N ASP A 22 -30.80 7.85 -35.48
CA ASP A 22 -32.09 7.29 -35.05
C ASP A 22 -32.56 7.95 -33.76
N ILE A 23 -31.62 8.15 -32.83
CA ILE A 23 -31.86 8.87 -31.58
C ILE A 23 -32.25 10.33 -31.88
N GLU A 24 -31.62 10.99 -32.85
CA GLU A 24 -31.99 12.35 -33.25
C GLU A 24 -33.41 12.47 -33.83
N LYS A 25 -33.99 11.39 -34.35
CA LYS A 25 -35.33 11.39 -34.96
C LYS A 25 -36.44 11.03 -33.97
N SER A 26 -36.19 10.14 -33.01
CA SER A 26 -37.21 9.68 -32.07
C SER A 26 -37.12 10.39 -30.72
N ILE A 27 -38.20 11.10 -30.35
CA ILE A 27 -38.32 11.76 -29.04
C ILE A 27 -38.25 10.74 -27.89
N GLY A 28 -38.79 9.53 -28.09
CA GLY A 28 -38.74 8.46 -27.09
C GLY A 28 -37.31 7.95 -26.87
N LEU A 29 -36.54 7.77 -27.95
CA LEU A 29 -35.13 7.39 -27.84
C LEU A 29 -34.27 8.52 -27.26
N LYS A 30 -34.56 9.79 -27.57
CA LYS A 30 -33.93 10.93 -26.88
C LYS A 30 -34.27 10.96 -25.40
N ALA A 31 -35.51 10.69 -25.03
CA ALA A 31 -35.93 10.66 -23.64
C ALA A 31 -35.22 9.53 -22.89
N ILE A 32 -35.06 8.35 -23.51
CA ILE A 32 -34.29 7.24 -22.95
C ILE A 32 -32.81 7.54 -22.88
N GLN A 33 -32.21 8.12 -23.91
CA GLN A 33 -30.81 8.58 -23.88
C GLN A 33 -30.59 9.68 -22.84
N ALA A 34 -31.57 10.57 -22.64
CA ALA A 34 -31.55 11.60 -21.62
C ALA A 34 -31.76 11.03 -20.20
N MET A 35 -32.57 9.99 -20.05
CA MET A 35 -32.70 9.22 -18.80
C MET A 35 -31.45 8.38 -18.53
N LEU A 36 -30.77 7.92 -19.58
CA LEU A 36 -29.47 7.23 -19.56
C LEU A 36 -28.29 8.21 -19.63
N TYR A 37 -28.51 9.53 -19.54
CA TYR A 37 -27.45 10.53 -19.61
C TYR A 37 -26.65 10.45 -18.32
N GLU A 38 -25.73 9.49 -18.26
CA GLU A 38 -24.81 9.36 -17.17
C GLU A 38 -23.83 10.53 -17.30
N THR A 39 -24.00 11.54 -16.44
CA THR A 39 -22.91 12.50 -16.26
C THR A 39 -21.70 11.74 -15.71
N PRO A 40 -20.46 12.20 -15.95
CA PRO A 40 -19.27 11.55 -15.42
C PRO A 40 -19.33 11.30 -13.90
N GLU A 41 -20.02 12.16 -13.16
CA GLU A 41 -20.30 11.99 -11.72
C GLU A 41 -21.20 10.79 -11.42
N ILE A 42 -22.27 10.62 -12.20
CA ILE A 42 -23.20 9.49 -12.07
C ILE A 42 -22.46 8.20 -12.44
N THR A 43 -21.75 8.17 -13.56
CA THR A 43 -20.95 7.01 -13.98
C THR A 43 -19.92 6.61 -12.90
N GLN A 44 -19.17 7.57 -12.35
CA GLN A 44 -18.22 7.31 -11.27
C GLN A 44 -18.91 6.75 -10.01
N SER A 45 -20.11 7.24 -9.68
CA SER A 45 -20.91 6.72 -8.55
C SER A 45 -21.48 5.32 -8.82
N THR A 46 -21.89 5.04 -10.05
CA THR A 46 -22.38 3.73 -10.50
C THR A 46 -21.29 2.68 -10.38
N TYR A 47 -20.09 2.96 -10.91
CA TYR A 47 -18.95 2.06 -10.78
C TYR A 47 -18.55 1.81 -9.33
N LYS A 48 -18.51 2.86 -8.50
CA LYS A 48 -18.27 2.71 -7.06
C LYS A 48 -19.31 1.79 -6.41
N THR A 49 -20.59 1.92 -6.78
CA THR A 49 -21.68 1.09 -6.24
C THR A 49 -21.57 -0.36 -6.69
N GLN A 50 -21.28 -0.60 -7.97
CA GLN A 50 -21.02 -1.94 -8.50
C GLN A 50 -19.82 -2.59 -7.80
N GLY A 51 -18.73 -1.84 -7.60
CA GLY A 51 -17.56 -2.29 -6.85
C GLY A 51 -17.89 -2.64 -5.39
N ASN A 52 -18.72 -1.85 -4.72
CA ASN A 52 -19.19 -2.15 -3.35
C ASN A 52 -20.00 -3.44 -3.30
N ASN A 53 -20.92 -3.64 -4.25
CA ASN A 53 -21.76 -4.83 -4.32
C ASN A 53 -20.90 -6.09 -4.55
N CYS A 54 -19.96 -6.04 -5.49
CA CYS A 54 -19.01 -7.13 -5.71
C CYS A 54 -18.18 -7.44 -4.46
N LEU A 55 -17.69 -6.41 -3.76
CA LEU A 55 -16.93 -6.60 -2.53
C LEU A 55 -17.79 -7.24 -1.43
N GLU A 56 -19.04 -6.82 -1.27
CA GLU A 56 -19.94 -7.41 -0.26
C GLU A 56 -20.20 -8.89 -0.52
N VAL A 57 -20.43 -9.27 -1.78
CA VAL A 57 -20.59 -10.68 -2.16
C VAL A 57 -19.28 -11.43 -1.95
N ALA A 58 -18.13 -10.85 -2.34
CA ALA A 58 -16.82 -11.47 -2.18
C ALA A 58 -16.50 -11.82 -0.72
N LEU A 59 -16.89 -10.96 0.23
CA LEU A 59 -16.68 -11.20 1.67
C LEU A 59 -17.47 -12.40 2.21
N LYS A 60 -18.51 -12.86 1.49
CA LYS A 60 -19.34 -14.03 1.85
C LYS A 60 -18.88 -15.32 1.15
N LYS A 61 -17.96 -15.24 0.18
CA LYS A 61 -17.47 -16.37 -0.63
C LYS A 61 -16.06 -16.79 -0.23
N GLN A 62 -15.58 -17.92 -0.75
CA GLN A 62 -14.21 -18.42 -0.55
C GLN A 62 -13.62 -18.95 -1.88
N GLY A 63 -12.32 -19.25 -1.89
CA GLY A 63 -11.63 -19.82 -3.05
C GLY A 63 -11.61 -18.91 -4.28
N ASP A 64 -11.66 -19.52 -5.46
CA ASP A 64 -11.54 -18.82 -6.75
C ASP A 64 -12.69 -17.86 -7.02
N GLU A 65 -13.92 -18.21 -6.61
CA GLU A 65 -15.10 -17.33 -6.76
C GLU A 65 -14.88 -16.00 -6.01
N ARG A 66 -14.35 -16.06 -4.78
CA ARG A 66 -13.99 -14.85 -4.01
C ARG A 66 -12.94 -14.03 -4.76
N LYS A 67 -11.90 -14.68 -5.27
CA LYS A 67 -10.81 -13.99 -5.98
C LYS A 67 -11.31 -13.30 -7.24
N GLN A 68 -12.17 -13.94 -8.02
CA GLN A 68 -12.79 -13.37 -9.22
C GLN A 68 -13.65 -12.14 -8.89
N LEU A 69 -14.48 -12.22 -7.85
CA LEU A 69 -15.29 -11.08 -7.40
C LEU A 69 -14.45 -9.90 -6.91
N LEU A 70 -13.31 -10.16 -6.26
CA LEU A 70 -12.36 -9.12 -5.85
C LEU A 70 -11.69 -8.45 -7.07
N ILE A 71 -11.29 -9.24 -8.08
CA ILE A 71 -10.73 -8.71 -9.33
C ILE A 71 -11.78 -7.87 -10.07
N GLN A 72 -13.02 -8.32 -10.12
CA GLN A 72 -14.12 -7.56 -10.72
C GLN A 72 -14.38 -6.25 -9.98
N ALA A 73 -14.39 -6.27 -8.64
CA ALA A 73 -14.54 -5.07 -7.84
C ALA A 73 -13.39 -4.07 -8.09
N LEU A 74 -12.16 -4.56 -8.24
CA LEU A 74 -10.98 -3.75 -8.58
C LEU A 74 -11.13 -3.05 -9.94
N GLN A 75 -11.65 -3.76 -10.94
CA GLN A 75 -11.94 -3.18 -12.26
C GLN A 75 -12.95 -2.05 -12.14
N TYR A 76 -14.07 -2.25 -11.44
CA TYR A 76 -15.05 -1.19 -11.25
C TYR A 76 -14.46 0.06 -10.56
N TYR A 77 -13.67 -0.11 -9.49
CA TYR A 77 -13.03 1.06 -8.85
C TYR A 77 -11.98 1.73 -9.73
N THR A 78 -11.30 0.97 -10.60
CA THR A 78 -10.34 1.53 -11.55
C THR A 78 -11.05 2.36 -12.62
N ASN A 79 -12.12 1.83 -13.21
CA ASN A 79 -12.97 2.57 -14.14
C ASN A 79 -13.57 3.82 -13.49
N ALA A 80 -13.96 3.75 -12.21
CA ALA A 80 -14.43 4.90 -11.46
C ALA A 80 -13.34 5.99 -11.37
N ILE A 81 -12.09 5.63 -11.10
CA ILE A 81 -10.96 6.57 -11.03
C ILE A 81 -10.63 7.17 -12.40
N GLU A 82 -10.70 6.35 -13.46
CA GLU A 82 -10.42 6.76 -14.84
C GLU A 82 -11.52 7.64 -15.45
N THR A 83 -12.71 7.65 -14.84
CA THR A 83 -13.80 8.55 -15.25
C THR A 83 -13.39 9.99 -14.96
N VAL A 84 -13.12 10.74 -16.02
CA VAL A 84 -12.72 12.16 -15.94
C VAL A 84 -13.91 13.00 -15.53
N VAL A 85 -13.78 13.70 -14.40
CA VAL A 85 -14.78 14.63 -13.86
C VAL A 85 -14.09 15.96 -13.68
N ASP A 86 -14.52 16.97 -14.44
CA ASP A 86 -13.94 18.31 -14.39
C ASP A 86 -14.70 19.18 -13.38
N PRO A 87 -14.08 19.57 -12.24
CA PRO A 87 -14.74 20.40 -11.25
C PRO A 87 -14.88 21.83 -11.79
N THR A 88 -16.08 22.39 -11.67
CA THR A 88 -16.40 23.75 -12.13
C THR A 88 -16.03 24.83 -11.11
N ASP A 89 -15.86 24.45 -9.85
CA ASP A 89 -15.54 25.33 -8.73
C ASP A 89 -14.79 24.60 -7.60
N GLN A 90 -14.42 25.32 -6.54
CA GLN A 90 -13.69 24.75 -5.41
C GLN A 90 -14.53 23.74 -4.60
N LEU A 91 -15.85 23.92 -4.52
CA LEU A 91 -16.75 23.05 -3.77
C LEU A 91 -16.92 21.69 -4.47
N THR A 92 -17.08 21.71 -5.78
CA THR A 92 -17.11 20.53 -6.65
C THR A 92 -15.76 19.82 -6.66
N LEU A 93 -14.64 20.55 -6.64
CA LEU A 93 -13.30 19.95 -6.46
C LEU A 93 -13.17 19.25 -5.11
N GLN A 94 -13.63 19.86 -4.02
CA GLN A 94 -13.62 19.22 -2.70
C GLN A 94 -14.49 17.96 -2.70
N THR A 95 -15.70 18.05 -3.24
CA THR A 95 -16.64 16.91 -3.33
C THR A 95 -16.06 15.78 -4.17
N LEU A 96 -15.39 16.12 -5.28
CA LEU A 96 -14.67 15.18 -6.13
C LEU A 96 -13.53 14.50 -5.36
N ASN A 97 -12.71 15.26 -4.64
CA ASN A 97 -11.61 14.73 -3.83
C ASN A 97 -12.13 13.79 -2.73
N GLU A 98 -13.20 14.16 -2.03
CA GLU A 98 -13.83 13.30 -1.02
C GLU A 98 -14.36 11.99 -1.64
N ARG A 99 -15.00 12.07 -2.82
CA ARG A 99 -15.49 10.90 -3.56
C ARG A 99 -14.35 10.00 -4.04
N LEU A 100 -13.29 10.58 -4.61
CA LEU A 100 -12.10 9.85 -5.02
C LEU A 100 -11.39 9.21 -3.82
N ALA A 101 -11.29 9.89 -2.69
CA ALA A 101 -10.70 9.34 -1.47
C ALA A 101 -11.45 8.08 -1.00
N ILE A 102 -12.79 8.08 -1.08
CA ILE A 102 -13.60 6.88 -0.79
C ILE A 102 -13.27 5.75 -1.78
N ILE A 103 -13.18 6.05 -3.07
CA ILE A 103 -12.89 5.06 -4.11
C ILE A 103 -11.49 4.45 -3.92
N TYR A 104 -10.46 5.28 -3.75
CA TYR A 104 -9.09 4.83 -3.45
C TYR A 104 -9.04 4.00 -2.15
N SER A 105 -9.72 4.42 -1.09
CA SER A 105 -9.80 3.66 0.17
C SER A 105 -10.47 2.29 0.00
N ASN A 106 -11.48 2.19 -0.86
CA ASN A 106 -12.13 0.91 -1.16
C ASN A 106 -11.26 0.01 -2.05
N ARG A 107 -10.59 0.57 -3.06
CA ARG A 107 -9.65 -0.17 -3.90
C ARG A 107 -8.43 -0.65 -3.11
N SER A 108 -7.94 0.16 -2.18
CA SER A 108 -6.91 -0.22 -1.20
C SER A 108 -7.30 -1.46 -0.40
N GLU A 109 -8.54 -1.53 0.09
CA GLU A 109 -9.02 -2.72 0.80
C GLU A 109 -9.02 -3.96 -0.08
N ILE A 110 -9.39 -3.84 -1.36
CA ILE A 110 -9.37 -4.98 -2.28
C ILE A 110 -7.94 -5.45 -2.53
N TYR A 111 -7.00 -4.52 -2.78
CA TYR A 111 -5.59 -4.87 -2.88
C TYR A 111 -5.09 -5.57 -1.62
N ARG A 112 -5.47 -5.10 -0.43
CA ARG A 112 -5.15 -5.75 0.85
C ARG A 112 -5.72 -7.16 0.94
N LEU A 113 -6.99 -7.37 0.55
CA LEU A 113 -7.64 -8.69 0.52
C LEU A 113 -7.03 -9.64 -0.52
N LEU A 114 -6.43 -9.09 -1.58
CA LEU A 114 -5.62 -9.80 -2.57
C LEU A 114 -4.15 -9.93 -2.17
N THR A 115 -3.78 -9.53 -0.94
CA THR A 115 -2.42 -9.55 -0.39
C THR A 115 -1.39 -8.71 -1.15
N ASP A 116 -1.86 -7.76 -1.97
CA ASP A 116 -1.01 -6.77 -2.62
C ASP A 116 -0.87 -5.52 -1.75
N TYR A 117 -0.04 -5.64 -0.72
CA TYR A 117 0.13 -4.56 0.25
C TYR A 117 0.80 -3.30 -0.34
N ALA A 118 1.58 -3.45 -1.41
CA ALA A 118 2.26 -2.34 -2.06
C ALA A 118 1.27 -1.40 -2.76
N ARG A 119 0.36 -1.95 -3.58
CA ARG A 119 -0.71 -1.16 -4.22
C ARG A 119 -1.74 -0.71 -3.19
N ALA A 120 -2.06 -1.54 -2.20
CA ALA A 120 -2.96 -1.16 -1.12
C ALA A 120 -2.48 0.07 -0.35
N SER A 121 -1.17 0.13 -0.03
CA SER A 121 -0.57 1.25 0.69
C SER A 121 -0.59 2.54 -0.12
N LEU A 122 -0.29 2.45 -1.43
CA LEU A 122 -0.35 3.61 -2.33
C LEU A 122 -1.76 4.19 -2.42
N ASP A 123 -2.76 3.34 -2.60
CA ASP A 123 -4.15 3.80 -2.67
C ASP A 123 -4.63 4.38 -1.33
N ALA A 124 -4.24 3.78 -0.20
CA ALA A 124 -4.58 4.31 1.12
C ALA A 124 -3.93 5.69 1.36
N GLN A 125 -2.67 5.87 0.95
CA GLN A 125 -1.98 7.15 1.01
C GLN A 125 -2.67 8.17 0.09
N LYS A 126 -3.03 7.78 -1.13
CA LYS A 126 -3.72 8.68 -2.06
C LYS A 126 -5.05 9.17 -1.50
N ALA A 127 -5.80 8.28 -0.84
CA ALA A 127 -7.03 8.66 -0.15
C ALA A 127 -6.80 9.66 1.00
N GLN A 128 -5.68 9.55 1.73
CA GLN A 128 -5.31 10.51 2.79
C GLN A 128 -4.94 11.87 2.22
N GLU A 129 -4.21 11.91 1.10
CA GLU A 129 -3.86 13.15 0.41
C GLU A 129 -5.10 13.90 -0.10
N LEU A 130 -6.05 13.16 -0.67
CA LEU A 130 -7.28 13.73 -1.23
C LEU A 130 -8.24 14.21 -0.14
N ALA A 131 -8.39 13.45 0.95
CA ALA A 131 -9.28 13.79 2.06
C ALA A 131 -8.61 13.53 3.42
N PRO A 132 -7.83 14.48 3.95
CA PRO A 132 -7.07 14.30 5.21
C PRO A 132 -7.92 14.05 6.46
N ARG A 133 -9.23 14.35 6.43
CA ARG A 133 -10.16 14.07 7.54
C ARG A 133 -10.91 12.75 7.36
N TYR A 134 -10.70 12.02 6.27
CA TYR A 134 -11.40 10.78 5.99
C TYR A 134 -10.77 9.62 6.78
N PHE A 135 -11.31 9.36 7.98
CA PHE A 135 -10.75 8.37 8.91
C PHE A 135 -10.58 6.96 8.31
N LYS A 136 -11.45 6.56 7.37
CA LYS A 136 -11.38 5.22 6.77
C LYS A 136 -10.10 5.01 5.97
N ALA A 137 -9.51 6.04 5.38
CA ALA A 137 -8.22 5.92 4.67
C ALA A 137 -7.08 5.57 5.64
N TYR A 138 -7.08 6.15 6.84
CA TYR A 138 -6.17 5.78 7.92
C TYR A 138 -6.47 4.38 8.46
N LEU A 139 -7.76 4.00 8.54
CA LEU A 139 -8.16 2.65 8.96
C LEU A 139 -7.66 1.58 7.98
N ARG A 140 -7.65 1.87 6.66
CA ARG A 140 -7.03 0.97 5.67
C ARG A 140 -5.54 0.80 5.91
N SER A 141 -4.84 1.90 6.17
CA SER A 141 -3.39 1.87 6.47
C SER A 141 -3.10 1.09 7.75
N ALA A 142 -3.92 1.26 8.79
CA ALA A 142 -3.81 0.48 10.02
C ALA A 142 -3.94 -1.02 9.75
N ARG A 143 -4.97 -1.44 9.00
CA ARG A 143 -5.20 -2.85 8.64
C ARG A 143 -4.09 -3.45 7.77
N ILE A 144 -3.59 -2.68 6.79
CA ILE A 144 -2.44 -3.11 5.98
C ILE A 144 -1.23 -3.33 6.88
N CYS A 145 -0.98 -2.41 7.83
CA CYS A 145 0.10 -2.57 8.81
C CYS A 145 -0.13 -3.79 9.72
N GLU A 146 -1.37 -4.05 10.17
CA GLU A 146 -1.68 -5.24 10.97
C GLU A 146 -1.44 -6.56 10.21
N ASP A 147 -1.83 -6.63 8.94
CA ASP A 147 -1.59 -7.80 8.09
C ASP A 147 -0.08 -8.04 7.88
N LEU A 148 0.67 -6.94 7.74
CA LEU A 148 2.13 -6.95 7.69
C LEU A 148 2.77 -7.18 9.08
N GLN A 149 1.99 -7.29 10.16
CA GLN A 149 2.46 -7.34 11.55
C GLN A 149 3.30 -6.12 12.00
N ASP A 150 3.16 -5.00 11.31
CA ASP A 150 3.71 -3.71 11.73
C ASP A 150 2.81 -3.07 12.79
N TRP A 151 2.88 -3.58 14.00
CA TRP A 151 2.04 -3.13 15.11
C TRP A 151 2.30 -1.66 15.49
N LEU A 152 3.51 -1.15 15.23
CA LEU A 152 3.91 0.22 15.55
C LEU A 152 3.20 1.24 14.63
N ARG A 153 3.23 1.01 13.31
CA ARG A 153 2.53 1.88 12.36
C ARG A 153 1.02 1.68 12.46
N ALA A 154 0.57 0.44 12.68
CA ALA A 154 -0.85 0.14 12.89
C ALA A 154 -1.43 0.93 14.08
N SER A 155 -0.77 0.92 15.25
CA SER A 155 -1.24 1.65 16.43
C SER A 155 -1.31 3.15 16.17
N HIS A 156 -0.29 3.72 15.52
CA HIS A 156 -0.28 5.12 15.14
C HIS A 156 -1.48 5.49 14.24
N PHE A 157 -1.77 4.68 13.22
CA PHE A 157 -2.90 4.95 12.33
C PHE A 157 -4.25 4.80 13.05
N PHE A 158 -4.40 3.85 13.97
CA PHE A 158 -5.61 3.74 14.79
C PHE A 158 -5.79 4.95 15.73
N GLU A 159 -4.73 5.47 16.34
CA GLU A 159 -4.78 6.70 17.13
C GLU A 159 -5.23 7.91 16.29
N VAL A 160 -4.75 8.01 15.05
CA VAL A 160 -5.20 9.04 14.10
C VAL A 160 -6.68 8.84 13.77
N CYS A 161 -7.12 7.60 13.53
CA CYS A 161 -8.54 7.32 13.29
C CYS A 161 -9.42 7.78 14.45
N LEU A 162 -9.05 7.50 15.70
CA LEU A 162 -9.83 7.90 16.88
C LEU A 162 -10.02 9.42 16.99
N LYS A 163 -9.04 10.21 16.53
CA LYS A 163 -9.12 11.67 16.52
C LYS A 163 -10.05 12.21 15.42
N LEU A 164 -10.29 11.45 14.36
CA LEU A 164 -11.05 11.87 13.19
C LEU A 164 -12.48 11.31 13.15
N VAL A 165 -12.79 10.33 14.00
CA VAL A 165 -14.11 9.68 14.03
C VAL A 165 -15.04 10.43 14.98
N ASP A 166 -16.23 10.79 14.51
CA ASP A 166 -17.24 11.43 15.36
C ASP A 166 -18.16 10.41 16.06
N SER A 167 -18.43 9.27 15.43
CA SER A 167 -19.37 8.26 15.94
C SER A 167 -18.80 7.47 17.12
N GLU A 168 -19.49 7.50 18.27
CA GLU A 168 -19.09 6.76 19.48
C GLU A 168 -18.98 5.24 19.26
N GLN A 169 -19.89 4.65 18.46
CA GLN A 169 -19.83 3.23 18.16
C GLN A 169 -18.55 2.88 17.39
N GLN A 170 -18.18 3.70 16.40
CA GLN A 170 -16.95 3.51 15.62
C GLN A 170 -15.70 3.74 16.47
N LYS A 171 -15.70 4.75 17.35
CA LYS A 171 -14.61 4.99 18.30
C LYS A 171 -14.39 3.76 19.18
N LYS A 172 -15.44 3.16 19.73
CA LYS A 172 -15.32 1.97 20.58
C LYS A 172 -14.71 0.78 19.82
N THR A 173 -15.14 0.56 18.58
CA THR A 173 -14.55 -0.48 17.71
C THR A 173 -13.07 -0.24 17.45
N ILE A 174 -12.70 0.98 17.03
CA ILE A 174 -11.31 1.33 16.74
C ILE A 174 -10.44 1.29 18.00
N GLN A 175 -10.97 1.69 19.16
CA GLN A 175 -10.26 1.61 20.44
C GLN A 175 -9.96 0.16 20.83
N THR A 176 -10.90 -0.76 20.57
CA THR A 176 -10.69 -2.18 20.83
C THR A 176 -9.58 -2.73 19.92
N GLN A 177 -9.59 -2.36 18.64
CA GLN A 177 -8.53 -2.74 17.70
C GLN A 177 -7.18 -2.17 18.15
N LEU A 178 -7.11 -0.88 18.48
CA LEU A 178 -5.90 -0.24 19.01
C LEU A 178 -5.33 -0.96 20.23
N ASN A 179 -6.18 -1.31 21.20
CA ASN A 179 -5.74 -2.02 22.41
C ASN A 179 -5.11 -3.38 22.07
N GLN A 180 -5.72 -4.14 21.14
CA GLN A 180 -5.17 -5.42 20.66
C GLN A 180 -3.84 -5.22 19.93
N THR A 181 -3.74 -4.21 19.07
CA THR A 181 -2.50 -3.86 18.37
C THR A 181 -1.39 -3.46 19.33
N VAL A 182 -1.68 -2.64 20.35
CA VAL A 182 -0.72 -2.20 21.37
C VAL A 182 -0.24 -3.37 22.23
N GLU A 183 -1.13 -4.31 22.57
CA GLU A 183 -0.74 -5.54 23.29
C GLU A 183 0.27 -6.37 22.47
N LYS A 184 -0.02 -6.57 21.17
CA LYS A 184 0.89 -7.27 20.24
C LYS A 184 2.23 -6.55 20.08
N LEU A 185 2.21 -5.22 19.98
CA LEU A 185 3.41 -4.39 19.95
C LEU A 185 4.23 -4.56 21.23
N GLY A 186 3.59 -4.55 22.40
CA GLY A 186 4.25 -4.77 23.69
C GLY A 186 4.95 -6.12 23.78
N LYS A 187 4.28 -7.19 23.33
CA LYS A 187 4.87 -8.54 23.21
C LYS A 187 6.10 -8.54 22.30
N ARG A 188 5.97 -7.95 21.10
CA ARG A 188 7.07 -7.84 20.11
C ARG A 188 8.28 -7.09 20.67
N VAL A 189 8.04 -5.96 21.34
CA VAL A 189 9.10 -5.17 21.99
C VAL A 189 9.78 -5.99 23.09
N GLN A 190 9.03 -6.74 23.89
CA GLN A 190 9.61 -7.60 24.93
C GLN A 190 10.47 -8.74 24.37
N ASP A 191 10.04 -9.36 23.27
CA ASP A 191 10.82 -10.37 22.56
C ASP A 191 12.15 -9.78 22.07
N TYR A 192 12.08 -8.58 21.47
CA TYR A 192 13.24 -7.84 21.00
C TYR A 192 14.22 -7.49 22.12
N LYS A 193 13.71 -7.02 23.27
CA LYS A 193 14.53 -6.76 24.47
C LYS A 193 15.25 -8.02 24.96
N THR A 194 14.55 -9.15 24.98
CA THR A 194 15.11 -10.43 25.42
C THR A 194 16.26 -10.88 24.51
N ILE A 195 16.06 -10.75 23.20
CA ILE A 195 17.09 -11.04 22.19
C ILE A 195 18.26 -10.07 22.32
N HIS A 196 17.99 -8.77 22.52
CA HIS A 196 19.02 -7.76 22.74
C HIS A 196 19.94 -8.12 23.90
N GLN A 197 19.37 -8.44 25.06
CA GLN A 197 20.14 -8.81 26.25
C GLN A 197 20.99 -10.07 26.03
N ARG A 198 20.48 -11.06 25.29
CA ARG A 198 21.24 -12.28 24.95
C ARG A 198 22.40 -11.97 24.02
N LEU A 199 22.15 -11.16 22.99
CA LEU A 199 23.21 -10.75 22.06
C LEU A 199 24.29 -9.93 22.80
N GLN A 200 23.91 -9.04 23.70
CA GLN A 200 24.86 -8.23 24.48
C GLN A 200 25.82 -9.12 25.29
N LYS A 201 25.28 -10.16 25.93
CA LYS A 201 26.07 -11.16 26.66
C LYS A 201 26.97 -11.98 25.75
N MET A 202 26.53 -12.29 24.54
CA MET A 202 27.28 -13.10 23.58
C MET A 202 28.45 -12.34 22.97
N PHE A 203 28.26 -11.07 22.63
CA PHE A 203 29.21 -10.31 21.83
C PHE A 203 30.07 -9.33 22.63
N ASN A 204 29.72 -9.01 23.89
CA ASN A 204 30.55 -8.21 24.81
C ASN A 204 30.92 -6.78 24.33
N PHE A 205 30.13 -6.20 23.42
CA PHE A 205 30.23 -4.79 23.01
C PHE A 205 28.84 -4.16 22.83
N ARG A 206 28.78 -2.83 22.71
CA ARG A 206 27.52 -2.06 22.59
C ARG A 206 26.82 -2.40 21.28
N ILE A 207 25.71 -3.12 21.36
CA ILE A 207 24.94 -3.52 20.16
C ILE A 207 24.28 -2.32 19.50
N GLN A 208 24.47 -2.24 18.19
CA GLN A 208 23.72 -1.38 17.29
C GLN A 208 22.92 -2.24 16.31
N TYR A 209 21.63 -1.94 16.22
CA TYR A 209 20.76 -2.56 15.23
C TYR A 209 20.86 -1.76 13.93
N GLY A 210 20.93 -2.48 12.82
CA GLY A 210 20.64 -1.90 11.51
C GLY A 210 19.19 -1.43 11.40
N LEU A 211 18.79 -1.10 10.17
CA LEU A 211 17.42 -0.75 9.85
C LEU A 211 16.52 -1.96 10.07
N LEU A 212 15.59 -1.87 11.02
CA LEU A 212 14.80 -3.01 11.45
C LEU A 212 13.33 -2.73 11.15
N LEU A 213 12.82 -3.40 10.13
CA LEU A 213 11.40 -3.35 9.84
C LEU A 213 10.64 -3.95 11.03
N PRO A 214 9.65 -3.25 11.63
CA PRO A 214 8.98 -3.69 12.85
C PRO A 214 8.34 -5.09 12.79
N TYR A 215 8.14 -5.60 11.58
CA TYR A 215 7.57 -6.91 11.29
C TYR A 215 8.58 -8.03 11.03
N VAL A 216 9.88 -7.74 11.04
CA VAL A 216 10.91 -8.77 10.85
C VAL A 216 11.04 -9.60 12.14
N ASP A 217 10.99 -10.91 12.03
CA ASP A 217 11.26 -11.79 13.17
C ASP A 217 12.76 -11.85 13.45
N MET A 218 13.17 -11.39 14.64
CA MET A 218 14.55 -11.54 15.09
C MET A 218 14.79 -12.99 15.53
N ASN A 219 15.50 -13.75 14.70
CA ASN A 219 15.94 -15.10 15.06
C ASN A 219 17.38 -15.07 15.56
N LEU A 220 17.58 -15.33 16.86
CA LEU A 220 18.88 -15.30 17.52
C LEU A 220 19.92 -16.21 16.82
N ALA A 221 19.53 -17.40 16.37
CA ALA A 221 20.45 -18.33 15.72
C ALA A 221 20.93 -17.81 14.36
N ARG A 222 20.00 -17.25 13.55
CA ARG A 222 20.35 -16.64 12.25
C ARG A 222 21.23 -15.39 12.42
N ILE A 223 20.93 -14.57 13.43
CA ILE A 223 21.75 -13.39 13.76
C ILE A 223 23.15 -13.82 14.17
N ALA A 224 23.28 -14.82 15.04
CA ALA A 224 24.57 -15.34 15.48
C ALA A 224 25.36 -15.95 14.32
N GLN A 225 24.72 -16.71 13.43
CA GLN A 225 25.34 -17.26 12.24
C GLN A 225 25.86 -16.15 11.32
N SER A 226 25.03 -15.15 11.01
CA SER A 226 25.39 -14.00 10.18
C SER A 226 26.58 -13.23 10.76
N PHE A 227 26.64 -13.11 12.09
CA PHE A 227 27.77 -12.49 12.77
C PHE A 227 29.05 -13.33 12.63
N GLN A 228 28.97 -14.64 12.86
CA GLN A 228 30.11 -15.56 12.75
C GLN A 228 30.68 -15.61 11.33
N SER A 229 29.82 -15.57 10.30
CA SER A 229 30.22 -15.56 8.90
C SER A 229 30.58 -14.15 8.38
N ASN A 230 30.37 -13.10 9.17
CA ASN A 230 30.52 -11.69 8.78
C ASN A 230 29.81 -11.39 7.44
N SER A 231 28.59 -11.92 7.29
CA SER A 231 27.79 -11.84 6.06
C SER A 231 26.32 -11.67 6.37
N CYS A 232 25.56 -10.92 5.57
CA CYS A 232 24.13 -10.72 5.77
C CYS A 232 23.36 -10.88 4.46
N ASN A 233 22.04 -11.04 4.56
CA ASN A 233 21.18 -10.97 3.38
C ASN A 233 21.03 -9.52 2.95
N VAL A 234 21.22 -9.28 1.65
CA VAL A 234 21.09 -7.96 1.05
C VAL A 234 20.01 -8.01 -0.03
N TYR A 235 19.13 -7.02 -0.01
CA TYR A 235 18.01 -6.87 -0.92
C TYR A 235 18.30 -5.72 -1.89
N PHE A 236 17.96 -5.92 -3.14
CA PHE A 236 18.06 -4.91 -4.18
C PHE A 236 16.69 -4.76 -4.83
N MET A 237 16.11 -3.58 -4.70
CA MET A 237 14.81 -3.26 -5.27
C MET A 237 14.99 -2.41 -6.52
N ASP A 238 14.35 -2.80 -7.61
CA ASP A 238 14.38 -2.03 -8.85
C ASP A 238 13.25 -0.99 -8.92
N ASN A 239 13.21 -0.25 -10.03
CA ASN A 239 12.16 0.75 -10.29
C ASN A 239 10.76 0.15 -10.46
N GLN A 240 10.65 -1.16 -10.75
CA GLN A 240 9.39 -1.89 -10.87
C GLN A 240 8.95 -2.49 -9.53
N ARG A 241 9.75 -2.31 -8.46
CA ARG A 241 9.58 -2.88 -7.12
C ARG A 241 9.77 -4.39 -7.07
N GLU A 242 10.45 -4.96 -8.06
CA GLU A 242 10.96 -6.33 -7.96
C GLU A 242 12.17 -6.34 -7.02
N ILE A 243 12.23 -7.37 -6.17
CA ILE A 243 13.27 -7.52 -5.17
C ILE A 243 14.17 -8.69 -5.56
N MET A 244 15.43 -8.40 -5.83
CA MET A 244 16.50 -9.40 -5.91
C MET A 244 17.16 -9.54 -4.55
N THR A 245 17.51 -10.77 -4.17
CA THR A 245 18.14 -11.06 -2.88
C THR A 245 19.48 -11.75 -3.11
N ILE A 246 20.52 -11.25 -2.45
CA ILE A 246 21.80 -11.95 -2.32
C ILE A 246 21.87 -12.46 -0.88
N GLU A 247 21.82 -13.78 -0.71
CA GLU A 247 21.94 -14.42 0.59
C GLU A 247 23.40 -14.48 1.03
N SER A 248 23.64 -14.30 2.34
CA SER A 248 24.98 -14.41 2.93
C SER A 248 26.05 -13.57 2.20
N PHE A 249 25.70 -12.36 1.78
CA PHE A 249 26.63 -11.42 1.16
C PHE A 249 27.65 -10.93 2.20
N SER A 250 28.94 -11.11 1.92
CA SER A 250 30.01 -10.73 2.84
C SER A 250 30.03 -9.21 3.05
N VAL A 251 30.21 -8.78 4.30
CA VAL A 251 30.30 -7.36 4.65
C VAL A 251 31.55 -6.71 4.01
N SER A 252 32.54 -7.50 3.61
CA SER A 252 33.74 -7.06 2.91
C SER A 252 33.58 -7.04 1.38
N SER A 253 32.54 -7.66 0.82
CA SER A 253 32.32 -7.72 -0.62
C SER A 253 31.94 -6.35 -1.19
N THR A 254 32.33 -6.15 -2.45
CA THR A 254 32.15 -4.89 -3.18
C THR A 254 30.83 -4.82 -3.95
N PHE A 255 30.36 -3.62 -4.28
CA PHE A 255 29.18 -3.48 -5.14
C PHE A 255 29.43 -3.94 -6.57
N LYS A 256 30.69 -3.98 -7.02
CA LYS A 256 31.06 -4.66 -8.27
C LYS A 256 30.70 -6.15 -8.23
N GLU A 257 31.09 -6.86 -7.17
CA GLU A 257 30.73 -8.28 -6.98
C GLU A 257 29.21 -8.47 -6.92
N ALA A 258 28.49 -7.59 -6.21
CA ALA A 258 27.04 -7.64 -6.16
C ALA A 258 26.40 -7.53 -7.55
N LYS A 259 26.88 -6.60 -8.39
CA LYS A 259 26.43 -6.45 -9.78
C LYS A 259 26.75 -7.67 -10.63
N GLU A 260 27.93 -8.27 -10.45
CA GLU A 260 28.32 -9.49 -11.17
C GLU A 260 27.40 -10.66 -10.80
N ILE A 261 27.08 -10.84 -9.52
CA ILE A 261 26.14 -11.86 -9.03
C ILE A 261 24.74 -11.66 -9.63
N MET A 262 24.25 -10.41 -9.68
CA MET A 262 22.94 -10.09 -10.25
C MET A 262 22.91 -10.04 -11.78
N GLY A 263 24.06 -10.10 -12.46
CA GLY A 263 24.15 -9.92 -13.91
C GLY A 263 23.91 -8.48 -14.39
N LEU A 264 24.05 -7.47 -13.53
CA LEU A 264 23.68 -6.08 -13.77
C LEU A 264 24.90 -5.16 -13.94
N LYS A 265 25.62 -5.32 -15.05
CA LYS A 265 26.92 -4.63 -15.27
C LYS A 265 26.83 -3.09 -15.29
N ASN A 266 25.75 -2.52 -15.78
CA ASN A 266 25.59 -1.06 -15.97
C ASN A 266 24.64 -0.40 -14.97
N ALA A 267 24.09 -1.18 -14.02
CA ALA A 267 23.15 -0.66 -13.04
C ALA A 267 23.83 0.31 -12.07
N LYS A 268 23.10 1.36 -11.67
CA LYS A 268 23.50 2.22 -10.55
C LYS A 268 22.83 1.72 -9.28
N ILE A 269 23.61 1.60 -8.22
CA ILE A 269 23.12 1.12 -6.93
C ILE A 269 23.13 2.29 -5.95
N TYR A 270 22.02 2.47 -5.25
CA TYR A 270 21.85 3.51 -4.25
C TYR A 270 21.45 2.93 -2.90
N TYR A 271 21.94 3.54 -1.84
CA TYR A 271 21.53 3.29 -0.46
C TYR A 271 20.77 4.49 0.08
N GLU A 272 19.62 4.27 0.69
CA GLU A 272 18.94 5.33 1.44
C GLU A 272 19.29 5.22 2.93
N THR A 273 19.51 6.36 3.59
CA THR A 273 19.64 6.42 5.06
C THR A 273 18.29 6.76 5.69
N GLU A 274 18.09 6.41 6.97
CA GLU A 274 16.89 6.81 7.73
C GLU A 274 15.57 6.46 7.01
N TRP A 275 15.51 5.32 6.31
CA TRP A 275 14.30 4.92 5.59
C TRP A 275 13.36 4.03 6.41
N CYS A 276 13.85 3.47 7.51
CA CYS A 276 13.12 2.54 8.36
C CYS A 276 13.36 2.86 9.84
N ASP A 277 12.44 2.40 10.69
CA ASP A 277 12.59 2.43 12.13
C ASP A 277 13.85 1.67 12.57
N ARG A 278 14.40 2.10 13.71
CA ARG A 278 15.52 1.44 14.37
C ARG A 278 15.10 1.02 15.77
N PHE A 279 15.63 -0.09 16.28
CA PHE A 279 15.42 -0.49 17.67
C PHE A 279 16.61 -0.06 18.51
N ASP A 280 16.40 0.71 19.58
CA ASP A 280 17.49 1.25 20.42
C ASP A 280 17.89 0.34 21.58
N GLY A 281 17.25 -0.84 21.69
CA GLY A 281 17.40 -1.78 22.80
C GLY A 281 16.23 -1.76 23.78
N ASP A 282 15.42 -0.69 23.78
CA ASP A 282 14.23 -0.55 24.63
C ASP A 282 12.94 -0.36 23.81
N LYS A 283 13.00 0.45 22.76
CA LYS A 283 11.85 0.80 21.92
C LYS A 283 12.24 0.99 20.47
N PHE A 284 11.22 1.01 19.61
CA PHE A 284 11.38 1.48 18.24
C PHE A 284 11.49 3.00 18.21
N VAL A 285 12.46 3.50 17.45
CA VAL A 285 12.72 4.91 17.22
C VAL A 285 12.46 5.18 15.74
N LYS A 286 11.56 6.14 15.47
CA LYS A 286 11.22 6.54 14.12
C LYS A 286 12.42 7.18 13.42
N PRO A 287 12.60 6.99 12.10
CA PRO A 287 13.66 7.64 11.37
C PRO A 287 13.43 9.16 11.31
N ASP A 288 14.53 9.93 11.32
CA ASP A 288 14.45 11.35 11.01
C ASP A 288 14.39 11.54 9.49
N THR A 289 13.17 11.63 8.96
CA THR A 289 12.93 11.73 7.51
C THR A 289 13.55 12.98 6.89
N LYS A 290 13.81 14.04 7.67
CA LYS A 290 14.51 15.24 7.17
C LYS A 290 16.00 14.99 6.90
N GLN A 291 16.57 13.95 7.52
CA GLN A 291 17.95 13.53 7.35
C GLN A 291 18.10 12.38 6.36
N ARG A 292 17.01 11.89 5.74
CA ARG A 292 17.07 10.87 4.70
C ARG A 292 17.94 11.37 3.56
N LYS A 293 18.99 10.61 3.25
CA LYS A 293 19.91 10.86 2.14
C LYS A 293 19.95 9.65 1.24
N ARG A 294 19.98 9.90 -0.06
CA ARG A 294 20.25 8.88 -1.07
C ARG A 294 21.72 8.94 -1.43
N VAL A 295 22.43 7.85 -1.17
CA VAL A 295 23.88 7.74 -1.34
C VAL A 295 24.15 6.80 -2.50
N TYR A 296 24.95 7.25 -3.47
CA TYR A 296 25.41 6.39 -4.56
C TYR A 296 26.48 5.43 -4.04
N CYS A 297 26.32 4.14 -4.32
CA CYS A 297 27.28 3.10 -3.96
C CYS A 297 28.27 2.91 -5.11
N GLU A 298 29.52 3.32 -4.91
CA GLU A 298 30.56 3.12 -5.92
C GLU A 298 30.97 1.65 -6.00
N ASP A 299 31.34 1.19 -7.20
CA ASP A 299 31.67 -0.22 -7.47
C ASP A 299 32.82 -0.76 -6.60
N VAL A 300 33.76 0.12 -6.23
CA VAL A 300 34.92 -0.20 -5.39
C VAL A 300 34.60 -0.24 -3.89
N GLN A 301 33.47 0.35 -3.49
CA GLN A 301 33.10 0.39 -2.08
C GLN A 301 32.61 -0.99 -1.62
N SER A 302 33.04 -1.38 -0.43
CA SER A 302 32.50 -2.56 0.24
C SER A 302 31.18 -2.24 0.92
N LEU A 303 30.39 -3.28 1.22
CA LEU A 303 29.18 -3.13 2.02
C LEU A 303 29.46 -2.41 3.35
N ARG A 304 30.55 -2.77 4.03
CA ARG A 304 30.98 -2.13 5.28
C ARG A 304 31.22 -0.62 5.13
N ALA A 305 31.81 -0.21 4.02
CA ALA A 305 32.13 1.20 3.76
C ALA A 305 30.86 2.03 3.61
N VAL A 306 29.88 1.54 2.86
CA VAL A 306 28.60 2.24 2.65
C VAL A 306 27.77 2.29 3.94
N LEU A 307 27.73 1.20 4.70
CA LEU A 307 26.99 1.12 5.97
C LEU A 307 27.69 1.87 7.12
N LYS A 308 28.89 2.43 6.90
CA LYS A 308 29.66 3.19 7.91
C LYS A 308 29.90 2.42 9.23
N GLY A 309 30.34 1.17 9.10
CA GLY A 309 31.18 0.50 10.11
C GLY A 309 30.56 0.01 11.43
N GLU A 310 29.39 0.46 11.88
CA GLU A 310 28.82 0.02 13.17
C GLU A 310 27.58 -0.89 13.01
N TYR A 311 27.66 -1.83 12.07
CA TYR A 311 26.61 -2.81 11.85
C TYR A 311 26.84 -4.06 12.73
N ILE A 312 26.15 -4.12 13.87
CA ILE A 312 26.42 -5.13 14.90
C ILE A 312 25.39 -6.25 14.87
N VAL A 313 24.14 -5.92 14.53
CA VAL A 313 23.08 -6.91 14.27
C VAL A 313 22.50 -6.64 12.90
N PRO A 314 22.37 -7.69 12.06
CA PRO A 314 21.76 -7.51 10.77
C PRO A 314 20.33 -7.00 10.83
N GLY A 315 20.13 -5.75 10.39
CA GLY A 315 18.85 -5.25 9.92
C GLY A 315 18.57 -5.66 8.47
N VAL A 316 17.49 -5.13 7.92
CA VAL A 316 17.17 -5.25 6.50
C VAL A 316 18.05 -4.27 5.73
N VAL A 317 19.02 -4.81 4.99
CA VAL A 317 19.86 -4.03 4.10
C VAL A 317 19.21 -4.01 2.72
N CYS A 318 18.57 -2.90 2.38
CA CYS A 318 17.94 -2.70 1.08
C CYS A 318 18.68 -1.61 0.29
N PHE A 319 18.98 -1.91 -0.98
CA PHE A 319 19.52 -0.99 -1.97
C PHE A 319 18.54 -0.82 -3.11
N PHE A 320 18.67 0.27 -3.84
CA PHE A 320 17.82 0.63 -4.97
C PHE A 320 18.63 0.58 -6.26
N ILE A 321 18.10 -0.07 -7.28
CA ILE A 321 18.72 -0.21 -8.59
C ILE A 321 18.07 0.79 -9.56
N GLU A 322 18.91 1.51 -10.29
CA GLU A 322 18.53 2.34 -11.44
C GLU A 322 19.27 1.97 -12.71
#